data_AF-A0A5C6LPI4-F1
#
_entry.id   AF-A0A5C6LPI4-F1
#
_cell.length_a   1.000
_cell.length_b   1.000
_cell.length_c   1.000
_cell.angle_alpha   90.00
_cell.angle_beta   90.00
_cell.angle_gamma   90.00
#
_symmetry.space_group_name_H-M   'P 1'
#
loop_
_entity.id
_entity.type
_entity.pdbx_description
1 polymer ?
#
loop_
_entity_poly.entity_id
_entity_poly.type
_entity_poly.pdbx_seq_one_letter_code
_entity_poly.pdbx_strand_id
1 'polypeptide(L)'
;MMRISRHIYHLFFSGLLLVPCVVRAQEPPPRPISVYVNPAQGLIFGAFFQGITGGTVILYPDGSRSVTGSIVQANLGYPFSPAIFEVDANPGTLISIMNGPDVTLTGSNGGFYHYI
;
A
#
# COMPACT_ATOMS: atom_id res chain seq x y z
N MET A 1 57.04 40.92 -12.09
CA MET A 1 55.66 40.80 -12.60
C MET A 1 54.93 39.51 -12.19
N MET A 2 55.39 38.76 -11.16
CA MET A 2 54.89 37.41 -10.82
C MET A 2 54.06 37.32 -9.51
N ARG A 3 54.03 38.40 -8.70
CA ARG A 3 53.32 38.42 -7.39
C ARG A 3 51.80 38.59 -7.51
N ILE A 4 51.32 39.26 -8.56
CA ILE A 4 49.90 39.55 -8.79
C ILE A 4 49.10 38.30 -9.20
N SER A 5 49.69 37.41 -10.00
CA SER A 5 49.04 36.17 -10.45
C SER A 5 48.67 35.25 -9.28
N ARG A 6 49.54 35.13 -8.27
CA ARG A 6 49.29 34.29 -7.10
C ARG A 6 48.12 34.79 -6.25
N HIS A 7 47.96 36.10 -6.11
CA HIS A 7 46.85 36.71 -5.38
C HIS A 7 45.52 36.57 -6.14
N ILE A 8 45.55 36.57 -7.47
CA ILE A 8 44.37 36.33 -8.31
C ILE A 8 43.82 34.91 -8.08
N TYR A 9 44.68 33.89 -8.02
CA TYR A 9 44.23 32.51 -7.73
C TYR A 9 43.64 32.37 -6.33
N HIS A 10 44.24 33.02 -5.32
CA HIS A 10 43.70 33.00 -3.95
C HIS A 10 42.35 33.72 -3.84
N LEU A 11 42.20 34.86 -4.52
CA LEU A 11 40.94 35.59 -4.59
C LEU A 11 39.86 34.75 -5.27
N PHE A 12 40.19 34.10 -6.39
CA PHE A 12 39.28 33.21 -7.11
C PHE A 12 38.85 32.00 -6.26
N PHE A 13 39.79 31.35 -5.57
CA PHE A 13 39.50 30.21 -4.71
C PHE A 13 38.67 30.60 -3.48
N SER A 14 38.93 31.78 -2.89
CA SER A 14 38.11 32.29 -1.78
C SER A 14 36.68 32.65 -2.23
N GLY A 15 36.53 33.18 -3.45
CA GLY A 15 35.22 33.47 -4.04
C GLY A 15 34.40 32.21 -4.30
N LEU A 16 35.05 31.11 -4.69
CA LEU A 16 34.41 29.80 -4.91
C LEU A 16 33.92 29.17 -3.60
N LEU A 17 34.63 29.38 -2.49
CA LEU A 17 34.27 28.86 -1.16
C LEU A 17 33.14 29.65 -0.48
N LEU A 18 32.85 30.87 -0.94
CA LEU A 18 31.80 31.74 -0.40
C LEU A 18 30.44 31.55 -1.10
N VAL A 19 30.32 30.63 -2.05
CA VAL A 19 29.05 30.32 -2.71
C VAL A 19 28.11 29.67 -1.69
N PRO A 20 27.00 30.32 -1.30
CA PRO A 20 26.07 29.74 -0.34
C PRO A 20 25.38 28.53 -0.97
N CYS A 21 25.63 27.35 -0.41
CA CYS A 21 24.87 26.14 -0.74
C CYS A 21 23.60 26.12 0.11
N VAL A 22 22.44 26.15 -0.54
CA VAL A 22 21.16 25.97 0.14
C VAL A 22 20.96 24.48 0.39
N VAL A 23 21.33 24.01 1.58
CA VAL A 23 21.06 22.63 2.00
C VAL A 23 19.61 22.54 2.49
N ARG A 24 18.81 21.68 1.87
CA ARG A 24 17.43 21.38 2.29
C ARG A 24 17.43 20.02 2.96
N ALA A 25 17.54 20.01 4.29
CA ALA A 25 17.51 18.78 5.11
C ALA A 25 16.26 18.68 6.00
N GLN A 26 15.36 19.65 5.93
CA GLN A 26 14.11 19.61 6.70
C GLN A 26 13.18 18.55 6.09
N GLU A 27 12.68 17.66 6.96
CA GLU A 27 11.60 16.73 6.62
C GLU A 27 10.45 17.51 5.96
N PRO A 28 9.85 17.00 4.86
CA PRO A 28 8.64 17.59 4.32
C PRO A 28 7.62 17.75 5.45
N PRO A 29 6.83 18.85 5.48
CA PRO A 29 5.79 19.00 6.48
C PRO A 29 4.86 17.76 6.43
N PRO A 30 4.27 17.35 7.57
CA PRO A 30 3.35 16.23 7.60
C PRO A 30 2.27 16.38 6.53
N ARG A 31 2.14 15.39 5.66
CA ARG A 31 1.09 15.32 4.64
C ARG A 31 0.04 14.31 5.06
N PRO A 32 -1.24 14.49 4.69
CA PRO A 32 -2.26 13.46 4.91
C PRO A 32 -1.82 12.15 4.26
N ILE A 33 -1.95 11.05 4.99
CA ILE A 33 -1.79 9.71 4.42
C ILE A 33 -2.94 9.43 3.48
N SER A 34 -2.68 8.71 2.39
CA SER A 34 -3.74 8.15 1.56
C SER A 34 -3.60 6.63 1.49
N VAL A 35 -4.73 5.95 1.67
CA VAL A 35 -4.83 4.50 1.56
C VAL A 35 -5.89 4.22 0.52
N TYR A 36 -5.55 3.45 -0.50
CA TYR A 36 -6.50 3.07 -1.54
C TYR A 36 -6.30 1.60 -1.93
N VAL A 37 -7.40 1.00 -2.38
CA VAL A 37 -7.39 -0.37 -2.89
C VAL A 37 -6.86 -0.32 -4.31
N ASN A 38 -5.88 -1.18 -4.62
CA ASN A 38 -5.35 -1.26 -5.97
C ASN A 38 -6.46 -1.75 -6.93
N PRO A 39 -6.84 -0.96 -7.96
CA PRO A 39 -7.94 -1.32 -8.85
C PRO A 39 -7.60 -2.49 -9.79
N ALA A 40 -6.31 -2.78 -10.01
CA ALA A 40 -5.87 -3.90 -10.84
C ALA A 40 -6.02 -5.26 -10.12
N GLN A 41 -6.04 -5.27 -8.79
CA GLN A 41 -6.22 -6.49 -8.00
C GLN A 41 -7.23 -6.26 -6.86
N GLY A 42 -8.50 -6.55 -7.15
CA GLY A 42 -9.56 -6.58 -6.15
C GLY A 42 -9.48 -7.80 -5.23
N LEU A 43 -10.17 -7.71 -4.09
CA LEU A 43 -10.44 -8.87 -3.23
C LEU A 43 -11.42 -9.81 -3.94
N ILE A 44 -10.99 -11.04 -4.21
CA ILE A 44 -11.81 -12.05 -4.87
C ILE A 44 -11.73 -13.35 -4.06
N PHE A 45 -12.84 -13.79 -3.48
CA PHE A 45 -12.89 -15.04 -2.68
C PHE A 45 -12.91 -16.32 -3.55
N GLY A 46 -13.13 -16.16 -4.86
CA GLY A 46 -13.35 -17.25 -5.80
C GLY A 46 -14.73 -17.88 -5.63
N ALA A 47 -14.88 -19.11 -6.08
CA ALA A 47 -16.12 -19.88 -5.97
C ALA A 47 -16.07 -20.88 -4.82
N PHE A 48 -17.22 -21.05 -4.15
CA PHE A 48 -17.43 -22.01 -3.08
C PHE A 48 -18.91 -22.36 -2.99
N PHE A 49 -19.21 -23.53 -2.42
CA PHE A 49 -20.56 -23.98 -2.11
C PHE A 49 -20.81 -23.88 -0.62
N GLN A 50 -21.97 -23.36 -0.24
CA GLN A 50 -22.40 -23.32 1.15
C GLN A 50 -23.26 -24.54 1.49
N GLY A 51 -22.86 -25.29 2.50
CA GLY A 51 -23.66 -26.33 3.13
C GLY A 51 -24.56 -25.81 4.25
N ILE A 52 -25.27 -26.73 4.91
CA ILE A 52 -26.36 -26.47 5.88
C ILE A 52 -26.03 -25.53 7.05
N THR A 53 -24.79 -25.52 7.54
CA THR A 53 -24.38 -24.74 8.72
C THR A 53 -23.59 -23.48 8.35
N GLY A 54 -23.30 -23.25 7.06
CA GLY A 54 -22.40 -22.19 6.63
C GLY A 54 -20.96 -22.42 7.10
N GLY A 55 -20.18 -21.33 7.16
CA GLY A 55 -18.80 -21.31 7.61
C GLY A 55 -18.08 -20.04 7.17
N THR A 56 -16.76 -20.01 7.33
CA THR A 56 -15.94 -18.84 7.01
C THR A 56 -15.01 -19.14 5.83
N VAL A 57 -14.83 -18.16 4.95
CA VAL A 57 -13.78 -18.17 3.92
C VAL A 57 -12.77 -17.10 4.29
N ILE A 58 -11.51 -17.47 4.49
CA ILE A 58 -10.41 -16.54 4.81
C ILE A 58 -9.41 -16.55 3.66
N LEU A 59 -9.11 -15.36 3.13
CA LEU A 59 -8.02 -15.13 2.18
C LEU A 59 -6.88 -14.43 2.91
N TYR A 60 -5.71 -15.06 2.91
CA TYR A 60 -4.53 -14.53 3.59
C TYR A 60 -3.67 -13.70 2.63
N PRO A 61 -2.88 -12.75 3.15
CA PRO A 61 -1.99 -11.93 2.32
C PRO A 61 -0.93 -12.71 1.54
N ASP A 62 -0.60 -13.93 1.98
CA ASP A 62 0.32 -14.84 1.29
C ASP A 62 -0.31 -15.51 0.05
N GLY A 63 -1.58 -15.21 -0.25
CA GLY A 63 -2.33 -15.79 -1.35
C GLY A 63 -2.95 -17.14 -1.01
N SER A 64 -2.85 -17.63 0.22
CA SER A 64 -3.54 -18.86 0.64
C SER A 64 -5.00 -18.60 1.01
N ARG A 65 -5.82 -19.64 0.93
CA ARG A 65 -7.25 -19.60 1.28
C ARG A 65 -7.60 -20.73 2.23
N SER A 66 -8.22 -20.40 3.35
CA SER A 66 -8.78 -21.35 4.31
C SER A 66 -10.31 -21.30 4.32
N VAL A 67 -10.94 -22.44 4.57
CA VAL A 67 -12.39 -22.55 4.77
C VAL A 67 -12.71 -23.36 6.00
N THR A 68 -13.80 -23.01 6.67
CA THR A 68 -14.30 -23.73 7.85
C THR A 68 -15.77 -24.12 7.69
N GLY A 69 -16.26 -24.97 8.59
CA GLY A 69 -17.66 -25.37 8.62
C GLY A 69 -18.06 -26.23 7.42
N SER A 70 -19.29 -26.03 6.94
CA SER A 70 -19.85 -26.75 5.79
C SER A 70 -19.61 -26.03 4.46
N ILE A 71 -18.56 -25.21 4.35
CA ILE A 71 -18.18 -24.58 3.09
C ILE A 71 -17.26 -25.52 2.30
N VAL A 72 -17.57 -25.75 1.02
CA VAL A 72 -16.75 -26.55 0.10
C VAL A 72 -16.16 -25.62 -0.96
N GLN A 73 -14.83 -25.55 -1.05
CA GLN A 73 -14.15 -24.78 -2.08
C GLN A 73 -14.41 -25.36 -3.48
N ALA A 74 -14.77 -24.51 -4.45
CA ALA A 74 -14.95 -24.94 -5.83
C ALA A 74 -13.64 -24.74 -6.62
N ASN A 75 -12.82 -25.79 -6.70
CA ASN A 75 -11.51 -25.73 -7.39
C ASN A 75 -11.64 -26.04 -8.90
N LEU A 76 -12.51 -25.31 -9.60
CA LEU A 76 -12.83 -25.50 -11.02
C LEU A 76 -12.18 -24.44 -11.94
N GLY A 77 -11.04 -23.88 -11.51
CA GLY A 77 -10.35 -22.80 -12.23
C GLY A 77 -10.89 -21.40 -11.96
N TYR A 78 -11.78 -21.22 -10.98
CA TYR A 78 -12.20 -19.90 -10.52
C TYR A 78 -11.06 -19.23 -9.76
N PRO A 79 -10.56 -18.05 -10.21
CA PRO A 79 -9.47 -17.35 -9.54
C PRO A 79 -9.93 -16.79 -8.20
N PHE A 80 -8.99 -16.64 -7.27
CA PHE A 80 -9.14 -15.91 -6.02
C PHE A 80 -7.88 -15.09 -5.78
N SER A 81 -8.01 -13.94 -5.13
CA SER A 81 -6.90 -13.00 -4.89
C SER A 81 -7.13 -12.18 -3.62
N PRO A 82 -6.10 -12.02 -2.77
CA PRO A 82 -6.18 -11.12 -1.63
C PRO A 82 -6.24 -9.66 -2.10
N ALA A 83 -6.80 -8.80 -1.25
CA ALA A 83 -6.80 -7.36 -1.47
C ALA A 83 -5.37 -6.80 -1.43
N ILE A 84 -5.06 -5.87 -2.32
CA ILE A 84 -3.85 -5.05 -2.24
C ILE A 84 -4.24 -3.64 -1.82
N PHE A 85 -3.64 -3.18 -0.73
CA PHE A 85 -3.76 -1.80 -0.26
C PHE A 85 -2.46 -1.08 -0.57
N GLU A 86 -2.58 0.04 -1.27
CA GLU A 86 -1.48 0.96 -1.48
C GLU A 86 -1.56 2.07 -0.45
N VAL A 87 -0.41 2.41 0.12
CA VAL A 87 -0.29 3.46 1.12
C VAL A 87 0.71 4.49 0.61
N ASP A 88 0.24 5.71 0.39
CA ASP A 88 1.08 6.86 0.11
C ASP A 88 1.24 7.68 1.39
N ALA A 89 2.49 7.77 1.87
CA ALA A 89 2.86 8.45 3.10
C ALA A 89 4.31 8.96 3.02
N ASN A 90 4.60 10.02 3.79
CA ASN A 90 5.96 10.51 3.92
C ASN A 90 6.85 9.48 4.64
N PRO A 91 8.18 9.44 4.36
CA PRO A 91 9.13 8.67 5.14
C PRO A 91 8.99 8.94 6.66
N GLY A 92 9.20 7.90 7.48
CA GLY A 92 9.06 8.01 8.94
C GLY A 92 7.62 7.96 9.47
N THR A 93 6.61 7.84 8.60
CA THR A 93 5.20 7.68 9.03
C THR A 93 4.94 6.27 9.56
N LEU A 94 4.33 6.15 10.74
CA LEU A 94 3.86 4.89 11.30
C LEU A 94 2.42 4.60 10.84
N ILE A 95 2.19 3.41 10.29
CA ILE A 95 0.90 2.98 9.75
C ILE A 95 0.42 1.74 10.50
N SER A 96 -0.85 1.73 10.90
CA SER A 96 -1.53 0.56 11.46
C SER A 96 -2.84 0.35 10.72
N ILE A 97 -3.04 -0.85 10.19
CA ILE A 97 -4.27 -1.26 9.49
C ILE A 97 -4.99 -2.23 10.41
N MET A 98 -6.21 -1.87 10.79
CA MET A 98 -7.09 -2.71 11.61
C MET A 98 -8.32 -3.08 10.79
N ASN A 99 -8.77 -4.32 10.94
CA ASN A 99 -10.01 -4.75 10.30
C ASN A 99 -11.19 -3.92 10.82
N GLY A 100 -12.05 -3.51 9.88
CA GLY A 100 -13.32 -2.90 10.20
C GLY A 100 -14.33 -3.91 10.78
N PRO A 101 -15.54 -3.45 11.13
CA PRO A 101 -16.60 -4.34 11.57
C PRO A 101 -16.96 -5.36 10.49
N ASP A 102 -17.44 -6.53 10.90
CA ASP A 102 -17.90 -7.57 9.98
C ASP A 102 -19.06 -7.04 9.11
N VAL A 103 -18.95 -7.27 7.80
CA VAL A 103 -20.01 -6.93 6.83
C VAL A 103 -20.83 -8.18 6.55
N THR A 104 -22.13 -8.12 6.84
CA THR A 104 -23.05 -9.19 6.45
C THR A 104 -23.39 -9.05 4.98
N LEU A 105 -22.96 -10.02 4.17
CA LEU A 105 -23.35 -10.11 2.77
C LEU A 105 -24.74 -10.77 2.68
N THR A 106 -25.78 -9.99 2.39
CA THR A 106 -27.11 -10.54 2.09
C THR A 106 -27.17 -10.93 0.62
N GLY A 107 -27.40 -12.20 0.32
CA GLY A 107 -27.52 -12.71 -1.06
C GLY A 107 -28.58 -13.80 -1.17
N SER A 108 -29.05 -14.05 -2.39
CA SER A 108 -30.07 -15.06 -2.70
C SER A 108 -29.46 -16.44 -2.95
N ASN A 109 -28.79 -17.04 -1.95
CA ASN A 109 -28.22 -18.38 -2.11
C ASN A 109 -27.19 -18.49 -3.28
N GLY A 110 -26.32 -17.47 -3.43
CA GLY A 110 -25.23 -17.48 -4.42
C GLY A 110 -25.39 -16.54 -5.63
N GLY A 111 -26.41 -15.67 -5.66
CA GLY A 111 -26.59 -14.63 -6.69
C GLY A 111 -26.10 -13.24 -6.26
N PHE A 112 -25.43 -12.55 -7.19
CA PHE A 112 -24.90 -11.18 -7.21
C PHE A 112 -24.96 -10.33 -5.93
N TYR A 113 -23.78 -9.88 -5.49
CA TYR A 113 -23.59 -9.01 -4.33
C TYR A 113 -23.81 -7.53 -4.69
N HIS A 114 -24.68 -6.84 -3.94
CA HIS A 114 -24.81 -5.37 -3.95
C HIS A 114 -24.35 -4.84 -2.60
N TYR A 115 -23.39 -3.92 -2.60
CA TYR A 115 -22.99 -3.19 -1.41
C TYR A 115 -24.00 -2.08 -1.14
N ILE A 116 -24.41 -1.89 0.12
CA ILE A 116 -25.11 -0.70 0.63
C ILE A 116 -24.13 0.12 1.44
#